data_AF-A0A1Q8HYM5-F1
#
_entry.id   AF-A0A1Q8HYM5-F1
#
_cell.length_a   1.000
_cell.length_b   1.000
_cell.length_c   1.000
_cell.angle_alpha   90.00
_cell.angle_beta   90.00
_cell.angle_gamma   90.00
#
_symmetry.space_group_name_H-M   'P 1'
#
loop_
_entity.id
_entity.type
_entity.pdbx_description
1 polymer ?
#
loop_
_entity_poly.entity_id
_entity_poly.type
_entity_poly.pdbx_seq_one_letter_code
_entity_poly.pdbx_strand_id
1 'polypeptide(L)'
;MSLLAFDTQTSFTWHPTRRTHLLHAGVAILLLSTSSVTIGVPLTPSAFLVTAMSLACLPLASRLPAAGAAASLAVAWFAANSPYDLGGIAVVLPWGLCIMLLGRGLRRDMIYILAFTTTLAHLSATPTWYQGLIQTATFGAPCVVVG
;
A
#
# COMPACT_ATOMS: atom_id res chain seq x y z
N MET A 1 -9.56 -30.98 11.65
CA MET A 1 -8.58 -30.17 10.89
C MET A 1 -8.29 -28.94 11.73
N SER A 2 -7.07 -28.81 12.24
CA SER A 2 -6.70 -27.82 13.26
C SER A 2 -6.58 -26.42 12.65
N LEU A 3 -7.51 -25.54 12.99
CA LEU A 3 -7.48 -24.10 12.70
C LEU A 3 -6.69 -23.29 13.74
N LEU A 4 -6.05 -23.95 14.71
CA LEU A 4 -5.36 -23.32 15.85
C LEU A 4 -3.83 -23.28 15.71
N ALA A 5 -3.28 -23.69 14.58
CA ALA A 5 -1.83 -23.75 14.35
C ALA A 5 -1.19 -22.45 13.82
N PHE A 6 -1.92 -21.32 13.84
CA PHE A 6 -1.43 -20.06 13.24
C PHE A 6 -0.63 -19.15 14.17
N ASP A 7 -0.64 -19.35 15.49
CA ASP A 7 -0.27 -18.28 16.45
C ASP A 7 1.11 -18.38 17.12
N THR A 8 1.97 -19.33 16.75
CA THR A 8 3.31 -19.41 17.35
C THR A 8 4.44 -19.60 16.36
N GLN A 9 4.27 -19.16 15.12
CA GLN A 9 5.44 -18.86 14.31
C GLN A 9 5.99 -17.52 14.84
N THR A 10 7.03 -17.58 15.66
CA THR A 10 7.86 -16.42 15.99
C THR A 10 8.36 -15.84 14.67
N SER A 11 7.61 -14.89 14.14
CA SER A 11 7.87 -14.33 12.83
C SER A 11 9.20 -13.57 12.96
N PHE A 12 10.27 -14.15 12.41
CA PHE A 12 11.56 -13.48 12.40
C PHE A 12 11.45 -12.29 11.45
N THR A 13 11.09 -11.14 12.00
CA THR A 13 11.05 -9.89 11.27
C THR A 13 12.49 -9.51 10.93
N TRP A 14 12.91 -9.80 9.70
CA TRP A 14 14.26 -9.45 9.29
C TRP A 14 14.42 -7.92 9.26
N HIS A 15 15.56 -7.45 9.79
CA HIS A 15 15.81 -6.03 9.92
C HIS A 15 16.36 -5.45 8.60
N PRO A 16 15.72 -4.42 8.03
CA PRO A 16 16.16 -3.83 6.78
C PRO A 16 17.54 -3.21 6.95
N THR A 17 18.40 -3.47 5.96
CA THR A 17 19.72 -2.86 5.85
C THR A 17 19.62 -1.50 5.18
N ARG A 18 20.70 -0.72 5.24
CA ARG A 18 20.81 0.52 4.48
C ARG A 18 20.61 0.29 2.97
N ARG A 19 21.06 -0.87 2.45
CA ARG A 19 20.90 -1.25 1.03
C ARG A 19 19.43 -1.43 0.64
N THR A 20 18.64 -2.14 1.44
CA THR A 20 17.21 -2.33 1.16
C THR A 20 16.42 -1.03 1.28
N HIS A 21 16.79 -0.16 2.23
CA HIS A 21 16.18 1.17 2.31
C HIS A 21 16.46 2.02 1.06
N LEU A 22 17.71 2.02 0.57
CA LEU A 22 18.08 2.72 -0.66
C LEU A 22 17.41 2.11 -1.89
N LEU A 23 17.20 0.78 -1.91
CA LEU A 23 16.43 0.12 -2.95
C LEU A 23 14.98 0.62 -2.97
N HIS A 24 14.30 0.63 -1.82
CA HIS A 24 12.92 1.15 -1.74
C HIS A 24 12.83 2.64 -2.13
N ALA A 25 13.81 3.46 -1.74
CA ALA A 25 13.88 4.85 -2.16
C ALA A 25 14.12 4.98 -3.68
N GLY A 26 15.01 4.16 -4.25
CA GLY A 26 15.27 4.13 -5.68
C GLY A 26 14.05 3.69 -6.50
N VAL A 27 13.34 2.65 -6.04
CA VAL A 27 12.07 2.20 -6.63
C VAL A 27 11.02 3.30 -6.54
N ALA A 28 10.89 3.99 -5.40
CA ALA A 28 9.98 5.12 -5.26
C ALA A 28 10.28 6.25 -6.26
N ILE A 29 11.55 6.59 -6.45
CA ILE A 29 11.96 7.62 -7.42
C ILE A 29 11.68 7.18 -8.86
N LEU A 30 11.99 5.92 -9.21
CA LEU A 30 11.74 5.37 -10.54
C LEU A 30 10.24 5.32 -10.88
N LEU A 31 9.41 4.90 -9.93
CA LEU A 31 7.96 4.89 -10.10
C LEU A 31 7.42 6.31 -10.23
N LEU A 32 7.95 7.26 -9.45
CA LEU A 32 7.53 8.66 -9.55
C LEU A 32 7.89 9.26 -10.92
N SER A 33 9.11 9.02 -11.41
CA SER A 33 9.59 9.56 -12.69
C SER A 33 8.88 8.94 -13.90
N THR A 34 8.39 7.70 -13.79
CA THR A 34 7.66 7.02 -14.87
C THR A 34 6.14 7.14 -14.76
N SER A 35 5.61 7.60 -13.62
CA SER A 35 4.18 7.58 -13.28
C SER A 35 3.24 8.21 -14.32
N SER A 36 3.66 9.31 -14.95
CA SER A 36 2.87 9.98 -15.99
C SER A 36 2.76 9.16 -17.28
N VAL A 37 3.80 8.39 -17.62
CA VAL A 37 3.87 7.58 -18.85
C VAL A 37 3.25 6.20 -18.66
N THR A 38 3.45 5.57 -17.51
CA THR A 38 3.02 4.18 -17.25
C THR A 38 1.61 4.06 -16.70
N ILE A 39 1.14 5.04 -15.93
CA ILE A 39 -0.13 4.97 -15.18
C ILE A 39 -1.04 6.18 -15.52
N GLY A 40 -0.59 7.06 -16.42
CA GLY A 40 -1.40 8.19 -16.88
C GLY A 40 -1.69 9.22 -15.79
N VAL A 41 -0.84 9.31 -14.75
CA VAL A 41 -1.02 10.29 -13.67
C VAL A 41 -1.09 11.69 -14.28
N PRO A 42 -2.16 12.48 -14.02
CA PRO A 42 -2.27 13.83 -14.53
C PRO A 42 -1.05 14.65 -14.10
N LEU A 43 -0.44 15.40 -15.02
CA LEU A 43 0.69 16.29 -14.73
C LEU A 43 0.29 17.54 -13.90
N THR A 44 -0.83 17.45 -13.18
CA THR A 44 -1.26 18.49 -12.26
C THR A 44 -0.37 18.46 -11.01
N PRO A 45 0.02 19.62 -10.45
CA PRO A 45 0.87 19.68 -9.26
C PRO A 45 0.32 18.87 -8.07
N SER A 46 -1.01 18.82 -7.93
CA SER A 46 -1.70 18.08 -6.88
C SER A 46 -1.59 16.56 -7.04
N ALA A 47 -1.85 16.01 -8.23
CA ALA A 47 -1.73 14.56 -8.48
C ALA A 47 -0.28 14.09 -8.36
N PHE A 48 0.68 14.91 -8.83
CA PHE A 48 2.10 14.64 -8.65
C PHE A 48 2.51 14.62 -7.17
N LEU A 49 2.06 15.59 -6.38
CA LEU A 49 2.36 15.65 -4.95
C LEU A 49 1.77 14.47 -4.18
N VAL A 50 0.53 14.09 -4.46
CA VAL A 50 -0.14 12.94 -3.83
C VAL A 50 0.55 11.63 -4.20
N THR A 51 0.98 11.50 -5.46
CA THR A 51 1.77 10.37 -5.94
C THR A 51 3.14 10.31 -5.24
N ALA A 52 3.83 11.44 -5.10
CA ALA A 52 5.10 11.52 -4.40
C ALA A 52 4.96 11.17 -2.90
N MET A 53 3.94 11.67 -2.22
CA MET A 53 3.64 11.34 -0.82
C MET A 53 3.32 9.85 -0.64
N SER A 54 2.55 9.28 -1.56
CA SER A 54 2.28 7.84 -1.61
C SER A 54 3.62 7.09 -1.71
N LEU A 55 4.43 7.36 -2.73
CA LEU A 55 5.67 6.64 -2.96
C LEU A 55 6.71 6.82 -1.85
N ALA A 56 6.71 7.96 -1.14
CA ALA A 56 7.52 8.17 0.06
C ALA A 56 7.16 7.21 1.21
N CYS A 57 5.97 6.62 1.21
CA CYS A 57 5.58 5.61 2.18
C CYS A 57 6.37 4.30 2.03
N LEU A 58 6.96 4.00 0.86
CA LEU A 58 7.81 2.82 0.65
C LEU A 58 9.10 2.85 1.51
N PRO A 59 9.98 3.87 1.39
CA PRO A 59 11.15 3.99 2.26
C PRO A 59 10.76 4.23 3.72
N LEU A 60 9.63 4.89 4.00
CA LEU A 60 9.15 5.08 5.36
C LEU A 60 8.76 3.75 6.02
N ALA A 61 7.94 2.92 5.36
CA ALA A 61 7.57 1.59 5.81
C ALA A 61 8.79 0.65 5.91
N SER A 62 9.82 0.89 5.10
CA SER A 62 11.11 0.20 5.25
C SER A 62 11.72 0.45 6.64
N ARG A 63 11.67 1.65 7.22
CA ARG A 63 12.23 1.90 8.56
C ARG A 63 11.22 1.73 9.68
N LEU A 64 10.01 2.24 9.49
CA LEU A 64 8.93 2.29 10.46
C LEU A 64 7.66 1.69 9.81
N PRO A 65 7.51 0.35 9.83
CA PRO A 65 6.42 -0.36 9.16
C PRO A 65 5.03 0.21 9.46
N ALA A 66 4.71 0.41 10.74
CA ALA A 66 3.40 0.89 11.18
C ALA A 66 3.14 2.34 10.73
N ALA A 67 4.15 3.22 10.82
CA ALA A 67 4.03 4.61 10.40
C ALA A 67 3.87 4.73 8.88
N GLY A 68 4.63 3.95 8.11
CA GLY A 68 4.51 3.92 6.64
C GLY A 68 3.17 3.35 6.18
N ALA A 69 2.66 2.31 6.84
CA ALA A 69 1.33 1.76 6.58
C ALA A 69 0.22 2.79 6.88
N ALA A 70 0.26 3.42 8.06
CA ALA A 70 -0.72 4.43 8.43
C ALA A 70 -0.69 5.65 7.50
N ALA A 71 0.51 6.13 7.14
CA ALA A 71 0.68 7.23 6.19
C ALA A 71 0.12 6.88 4.81
N SER A 72 0.40 5.67 4.30
CA SER A 72 -0.12 5.22 3.01
C SER A 72 -1.64 5.14 2.98
N LEU A 73 -2.24 4.66 4.07
CA LEU A 73 -3.70 4.59 4.21
C LEU A 73 -4.32 5.99 4.26
N ALA A 74 -3.70 6.93 4.98
CA ALA A 74 -4.18 8.30 5.05
C ALA A 74 -4.13 8.98 3.68
N VAL A 75 -3.05 8.78 2.91
CA VAL A 75 -2.92 9.32 1.55
C VAL A 75 -3.91 8.65 0.59
N ALA A 76 -4.10 7.33 0.69
CA ALA A 76 -5.09 6.60 -0.10
C ALA A 76 -6.52 7.07 0.18
N TRP A 77 -6.87 7.26 1.46
CA TRP A 77 -8.16 7.81 1.87
C TRP A 77 -8.38 9.22 1.31
N PHE A 78 -7.38 10.10 1.43
CA PHE A 78 -7.45 11.44 0.89
C PHE A 78 -7.64 11.44 -0.63
N ALA A 79 -6.87 10.60 -1.34
CA ALA A 79 -6.98 10.47 -2.79
C ALA A 79 -8.35 9.96 -3.22
N ALA A 80 -8.89 8.96 -2.52
CA ALA A 80 -10.18 8.34 -2.85
C ALA A 80 -11.38 9.27 -2.58
N ASN A 81 -11.30 10.16 -1.59
CA ASN A 81 -12.38 11.09 -1.26
C ASN A 81 -12.24 12.46 -1.95
N SER A 82 -11.20 12.66 -2.76
CA SER A 82 -11.02 13.91 -3.49
C SER A 82 -11.93 13.96 -4.73
N PRO A 83 -12.54 15.11 -5.05
CA PRO A 83 -13.29 15.28 -6.29
C PRO A 83 -12.37 15.37 -7.53
N TYR A 84 -11.05 15.47 -7.33
CA TYR A 84 -10.07 15.55 -8.40
C TYR A 84 -9.44 14.18 -8.68
N ASP A 85 -9.13 13.89 -9.94
CA ASP A 85 -8.36 12.70 -10.31
C ASP A 85 -6.90 12.88 -9.87
N LEU A 86 -6.56 12.33 -8.70
CA LEU A 86 -5.24 12.39 -8.08
C LEU A 86 -4.35 11.19 -8.44
N GLY A 87 -4.81 10.33 -9.36
CA GLY A 87 -4.07 9.18 -9.86
C GLY A 87 -4.24 7.90 -9.03
N GLY A 88 -4.30 6.75 -9.71
CA GLY A 88 -4.55 5.44 -9.10
C GLY A 88 -3.40 4.90 -8.22
N ILE A 89 -2.21 5.50 -8.28
CA ILE A 89 -1.05 5.04 -7.49
C ILE A 89 -1.34 5.14 -5.99
N ALA A 90 -1.96 6.24 -5.54
CA ALA A 90 -2.31 6.42 -4.13
C ALA A 90 -3.29 5.36 -3.61
N VAL A 91 -4.16 4.86 -4.50
CA VAL A 91 -5.18 3.85 -4.21
C VAL A 91 -4.58 2.44 -4.13
N VAL A 92 -3.58 2.14 -4.97
CA VAL A 92 -2.97 0.80 -5.06
C VAL A 92 -1.81 0.59 -4.09
N LEU A 93 -1.10 1.67 -3.71
CA LEU A 93 0.11 1.55 -2.90
C LEU A 93 -0.07 0.87 -1.53
N PRO A 94 -1.16 1.07 -0.76
CA PRO A 94 -1.36 0.36 0.50
C PRO A 94 -1.35 -1.17 0.32
N TRP A 95 -1.85 -1.66 -0.81
CA TRP A 95 -1.79 -3.09 -1.16
C TRP A 95 -0.37 -3.57 -1.44
N GLY A 96 0.43 -2.78 -2.16
CA GLY A 96 1.85 -3.07 -2.37
C GLY A 96 2.65 -3.10 -1.06
N LEU A 97 2.28 -2.28 -0.07
CA LEU A 97 2.86 -2.34 1.27
C LEU A 97 2.47 -3.61 2.01
N CYS A 98 1.26 -4.15 1.85
CA CYS A 98 0.89 -5.44 2.42
C CYS A 98 1.84 -6.57 1.98
N ILE A 99 2.16 -6.66 0.67
CA ILE A 99 3.15 -7.62 0.16
C ILE A 99 4.52 -7.39 0.82
N MET A 100 4.97 -6.13 0.85
CA MET A 100 6.29 -5.79 1.40
C MET A 100 6.38 -6.16 2.89
N LEU A 101 5.31 -5.94 3.66
CA LEU A 101 5.26 -6.25 5.09
C LEU A 101 5.16 -7.77 5.35
N LEU A 102 4.39 -8.49 4.53
CA LEU A 102 4.34 -9.96 4.55
C LEU A 102 5.70 -10.59 4.23
N GLY A 103 6.35 -10.14 3.15
CA GLY A 103 7.68 -10.61 2.76
C GLY A 103 8.78 -10.28 3.79
N ARG A 104 8.54 -9.31 4.68
CA ARG A 104 9.41 -9.03 5.83
C ARG A 104 9.18 -9.93 7.03
N GLY A 105 8.13 -10.75 7.01
CA GLY A 105 7.70 -11.57 8.13
C GLY A 105 7.13 -10.74 9.28
N LEU A 106 6.46 -9.61 9.02
CA LEU A 106 5.65 -8.96 10.07
C LEU A 106 4.44 -9.83 10.42
N ARG A 107 3.92 -9.64 11.64
CA ARG A 107 2.74 -10.36 12.12
C ARG A 107 1.56 -10.13 11.17
N ARG A 108 0.92 -11.23 10.76
CA ARG A 108 -0.17 -11.23 9.77
C ARG A 108 -1.40 -10.46 10.23
N ASP A 109 -1.64 -10.39 11.54
CA ASP A 109 -2.73 -9.61 12.14
C ASP A 109 -2.66 -8.13 11.75
N MET A 110 -1.49 -7.49 11.86
CA MET A 110 -1.30 -6.09 11.47
C MET A 110 -1.55 -5.87 9.98
N ILE A 111 -1.16 -6.84 9.15
CA ILE A 111 -1.34 -6.77 7.70
C ILE A 111 -2.81 -6.98 7.31
N TYR A 112 -3.51 -7.92 7.96
CA TYR A 112 -4.94 -8.11 7.72
C TYR A 112 -5.75 -6.90 8.17
N ILE A 113 -5.36 -6.24 9.27
CA ILE A 113 -5.96 -4.97 9.69
C ILE A 113 -5.73 -3.90 8.62
N LEU A 114 -4.51 -3.75 8.10
CA LEU A 114 -4.21 -2.79 7.03
C LEU A 114 -4.99 -3.09 5.74
N ALA A 115 -5.07 -4.35 5.35
CA ALA A 115 -5.85 -4.79 4.20
C ALA A 115 -7.33 -4.44 4.40
N PHE A 116 -7.91 -4.77 5.56
CA PHE A 116 -9.29 -4.49 5.90
C PHE A 116 -9.61 -2.99 5.96
N THR A 117 -8.72 -2.18 6.53
CA THR A 117 -8.95 -0.72 6.55
C THR A 117 -8.84 -0.13 5.14
N THR A 118 -7.96 -0.67 4.29
CA THR A 118 -7.84 -0.28 2.88
C THR A 118 -9.11 -0.66 2.09
N THR A 119 -9.67 -1.85 2.30
CA THR A 119 -10.95 -2.23 1.66
C THR A 119 -12.07 -1.31 2.08
N LEU A 120 -12.17 -1.02 3.38
CA LEU A 120 -13.21 -0.15 3.91
C LEU A 120 -13.11 1.27 3.31
N ALA A 121 -11.89 1.77 3.13
CA ALA A 121 -11.63 3.05 2.47
C ALA A 121 -12.10 3.08 1.01
N HIS A 122 -11.85 2.02 0.24
CA HIS A 122 -12.35 1.93 -1.14
C HIS A 122 -13.88 1.82 -1.20
N LEU A 123 -14.47 1.06 -0.28
CA LEU A 123 -15.92 0.90 -0.21
C LEU A 123 -16.63 2.21 0.14
N SER A 124 -16.06 3.03 1.04
CA SER A 124 -16.65 4.32 1.40
C SER A 124 -16.52 5.39 0.31
N ALA A 125 -15.47 5.29 -0.51
CA ALA A 125 -15.18 6.30 -1.54
C ALA A 125 -15.86 6.00 -2.90
N THR A 126 -16.28 4.76 -3.13
CA THR A 126 -16.92 4.37 -4.40
C THR A 126 -18.44 4.55 -4.32
N PRO A 127 -19.08 5.09 -5.38
CA PRO A 127 -20.53 5.29 -5.39
C PRO A 127 -21.31 3.97 -5.36
N THR A 128 -20.66 2.87 -5.75
CA THR A 128 -21.19 1.52 -5.62
C THR A 128 -20.19 0.64 -4.89
N TRP A 129 -20.65 -0.01 -3.82
CA TRP A 129 -19.85 -0.96 -3.03
C TRP A 129 -19.19 -2.04 -3.91
N TYR A 130 -19.84 -2.42 -5.02
CA TYR A 130 -19.32 -3.39 -5.98
C TYR A 130 -18.00 -2.96 -6.64
N GLN A 131 -17.85 -1.68 -6.97
CA GLN A 131 -16.61 -1.17 -7.57
C GLN A 131 -15.43 -1.22 -6.58
N GLY A 132 -15.67 -0.85 -5.31
CA GLY A 132 -14.67 -0.98 -4.25
C GLY A 132 -14.25 -2.44 -4.00
N LEU A 133 -15.19 -3.39 -4.12
CA LEU A 133 -14.87 -4.82 -4.06
C LEU A 133 -14.05 -5.31 -5.24
N ILE A 134 -14.34 -4.87 -6.47
CA ILE A 134 -13.54 -5.28 -7.65
C ILE A 134 -12.09 -4.83 -7.48
N GLN A 135 -11.85 -3.59 -7.07
CA GLN A 135 -10.49 -3.09 -6.81
C GLN A 135 -9.79 -3.90 -5.73
N THR A 136 -10.49 -4.17 -4.63
CA THR A 136 -9.99 -5.02 -3.53
C THR A 136 -9.66 -6.44 -4.01
N ALA A 137 -10.52 -7.06 -4.83
CA ALA A 137 -10.29 -8.41 -5.34
C ALA A 137 -9.13 -8.45 -6.33
N THR A 138 -8.97 -7.39 -7.14
CA THR A 138 -7.97 -7.33 -8.21
C THR A 138 -6.56 -7.07 -7.65
N PHE A 139 -6.45 -6.16 -6.68
CA PHE A 139 -5.15 -5.78 -6.10
C PHE A 139 -4.92 -6.42 -4.74
N GLY A 140 -5.93 -6.41 -3.86
CA GLY A 140 -5.78 -6.83 -2.49
C GLY A 140 -5.66 -8.34 -2.29
N ALA A 141 -6.53 -9.13 -2.94
CA ALA A 141 -6.45 -10.58 -2.85
C ALA A 141 -5.07 -11.14 -3.26
N PRO A 142 -4.48 -10.78 -4.42
CA PRO A 142 -3.15 -11.26 -4.75
C PRO A 142 -2.07 -10.71 -3.81
N CYS A 143 -2.19 -9.47 -3.34
CA CYS A 143 -1.23 -8.88 -2.40
C CYS A 143 -1.14 -9.61 -1.06
N VAL A 144 -2.26 -10.17 -0.58
CA VAL A 144 -2.34 -10.88 0.70
C VAL A 144 -2.07 -12.38 0.56
N VAL A 145 -2.35 -12.97 -0.62
CA VAL A 145 -2.14 -14.40 -0.90
C VAL A 145 -0.70 -14.70 -1.31
N VAL A 146 -0.04 -13.81 -2.06
CA VAL A 146 1.32 -14.02 -2.59
C VAL A 146 2.40 -13.60 -1.59
N GLY A 147 2.13 -12.63 -0.72
CA GLY A 147 3.07 -12.17 0.31
C GLY A 147 3.29 -13.21 1.41
#